data_AF-A0A2G8I8C5-F1
#
_entry.id   AF-A0A2G8I8C5-F1
#
_cell.length_a   1.000
_cell.length_b   1.000
_cell.length_c   1.000
_cell.angle_alpha   90.00
_cell.angle_beta   90.00
_cell.angle_gamma   90.00
#
_symmetry.space_group_name_H-M   'P 1'
#
loop_
_entity.id
_entity.type
_entity.pdbx_description
1 polymer ?
#
loop_
_entity_poly.entity_id
_entity_poly.type
_entity_poly.pdbx_seq_one_letter_code
_entity_poly.pdbx_strand_id
1 'polypeptide(L)'
;MFDKISKDDLILAFFPCIYFESLQQTCFDLTNVNYRKKTMCEKIDLTLERLNLRTKFHALLYKLLWIAYNRNLRLIIENPATEPNYLMTGQNFPKPTMIDRNRMLRGDYYVKPTAYWFFNYSPTYGRSFQKDKVQKIIMKSKGSGQAGICSSERSMMSPDYARNFICDFILGKEQKYTERLLFNERENN
;
A
#
# COMPACT_ATOMS: atom_id res chain seq x y z
N MET A 1 9.62 14.27 -16.92
CA MET A 1 9.97 13.78 -15.56
C MET A 1 10.84 12.53 -15.65
N PHE A 2 10.35 11.44 -16.25
CA PHE A 2 11.08 10.18 -16.36
C PHE A 2 12.35 10.21 -17.22
N ASP A 3 12.59 11.27 -17.99
CA ASP A 3 13.77 11.38 -18.89
C ASP A 3 15.08 11.66 -18.16
N LYS A 4 15.01 12.04 -16.88
CA LYS A 4 16.17 12.21 -15.99
C LYS A 4 16.36 11.04 -15.03
N ILE A 5 15.43 10.07 -15.02
CA ILE A 5 15.48 8.91 -14.12
C ILE A 5 16.20 7.79 -14.84
N SER A 6 17.25 7.28 -14.21
CA SER A 6 18.08 6.19 -14.70
C SER A 6 17.68 4.85 -14.07
N LYS A 7 18.25 3.75 -14.58
CA LYS A 7 18.05 2.40 -14.02
C LYS A 7 18.57 2.25 -12.58
N ASP A 8 19.49 3.12 -12.17
CA ASP A 8 20.13 3.09 -10.84
C ASP A 8 19.29 3.85 -9.80
N ASP A 9 18.28 4.60 -10.24
CA ASP A 9 17.29 5.24 -9.38
C ASP A 9 16.23 4.23 -8.92
N LEU A 10 15.48 4.59 -7.87
CA LEU A 10 14.36 3.80 -7.37
C LEU A 10 13.10 4.64 -7.36
N ILE A 11 12.03 4.12 -7.95
CA ILE A 11 10.70 4.73 -7.88
C ILE A 11 9.87 3.96 -6.86
N LEU A 12 9.37 4.65 -5.83
CA LEU A 12 8.34 4.12 -4.92
C LEU A 12 7.05 4.89 -5.16
N ALA A 13 6.03 4.19 -5.65
CA ALA A 13 4.73 4.77 -5.99
C ALA A 13 3.66 4.33 -4.97
N PHE A 14 3.16 5.30 -4.20
CA PHE A 14 1.95 5.15 -3.40
C PHE A 14 0.73 5.31 -4.30
N PHE A 15 0.22 4.20 -4.84
CA PHE A 15 -0.80 4.26 -5.87
C PHE A 15 -2.20 4.48 -5.25
N PRO A 16 -3.10 5.28 -5.87
CA PRO A 16 -4.37 5.66 -5.24
C PRO A 16 -5.21 4.45 -4.79
N CYS A 17 -5.23 4.18 -3.49
CA CYS A 17 -5.92 3.00 -2.94
C CYS A 17 -7.44 3.13 -2.96
N ILE A 18 -7.95 4.35 -2.92
CA ILE A 18 -9.37 4.66 -2.76
C ILE A 18 -10.27 4.21 -3.92
N TYR A 19 -9.70 3.67 -5.01
CA TYR A 19 -10.46 3.10 -6.13
C TYR A 19 -10.36 1.58 -6.21
N PHE A 20 -9.50 0.97 -5.39
CA PHE A 20 -9.22 -0.47 -5.39
C PHE A 20 -9.52 -1.16 -4.05
N GLU A 21 -9.62 -0.39 -2.97
CA GLU A 21 -9.89 -0.90 -1.63
C GLU A 21 -11.31 -1.48 -1.46
N SER A 22 -11.48 -2.29 -0.41
CA SER A 22 -12.73 -3.00 -0.08
C SER A 22 -13.94 -2.09 0.07
N LEU A 23 -13.77 -0.89 0.62
CA LEU A 23 -14.86 0.08 0.79
C LEU A 23 -15.50 0.49 -0.54
N GLN A 24 -14.77 0.42 -1.65
CA GLN A 24 -15.33 0.72 -2.97
C GLN A 24 -16.33 -0.33 -3.44
N GLN A 25 -16.21 -1.57 -2.97
CA GLN A 25 -17.17 -2.63 -3.32
C GLN A 25 -18.58 -2.25 -2.86
N THR A 26 -18.71 -1.61 -1.69
CA THR A 26 -20.00 -1.12 -1.19
C THR A 26 -20.59 0.01 -2.04
N CYS A 27 -19.78 0.70 -2.83
CA CYS A 27 -20.29 1.66 -3.82
C CYS A 27 -20.91 0.91 -5.00
N PHE A 28 -20.28 -0.19 -5.45
CA PHE A 28 -20.73 -0.96 -6.62
C PHE A 28 -21.98 -1.80 -6.34
N ASP A 29 -22.16 -2.29 -5.11
CA ASP A 29 -23.39 -2.97 -4.67
C ASP A 29 -24.49 -2.00 -4.18
N LEU A 30 -24.24 -0.69 -4.27
CA LEU A 30 -25.15 0.40 -3.91
C LEU A 30 -25.50 0.51 -2.41
N THR A 31 -24.77 -0.20 -1.53
CA THR A 31 -25.01 -0.22 -0.08
C THR A 31 -24.17 0.78 0.73
N ASN A 32 -23.29 1.54 0.06
CA ASN A 32 -22.38 2.48 0.71
C ASN A 32 -23.12 3.44 1.66
N VAL A 33 -22.53 3.71 2.82
CA VAL A 33 -23.15 4.57 3.85
C VAL A 33 -23.41 6.00 3.35
N ASN A 34 -22.59 6.48 2.41
CA ASN A 34 -22.73 7.82 1.82
C ASN A 34 -23.87 7.88 0.80
N TYR A 35 -24.45 6.74 0.42
CA TYR A 35 -25.56 6.65 -0.52
C TYR A 35 -26.92 6.61 0.18
N ARG A 36 -26.97 6.55 1.52
CA ARG A 36 -28.20 6.38 2.31
C ARG A 36 -29.31 7.41 2.02
N LYS A 37 -28.93 8.64 1.67
CA LYS A 37 -29.88 9.75 1.39
C LYS A 37 -30.12 10.01 -0.10
N LYS A 38 -29.67 9.10 -0.97
CA LYS A 38 -29.74 9.25 -2.44
C LYS A 38 -30.81 8.35 -3.02
N THR A 39 -31.48 8.83 -4.06
CA THR A 39 -32.37 8.02 -4.91
C THR A 39 -31.58 6.92 -5.62
N MET A 40 -32.27 5.88 -6.11
CA MET A 40 -31.58 4.80 -6.83
C MET A 40 -30.87 5.29 -8.09
N CYS A 41 -31.46 6.23 -8.85
CA CYS A 41 -30.80 6.81 -10.02
C CYS A 41 -29.51 7.54 -9.65
N GLU A 42 -29.54 8.40 -8.62
CA GLU A 42 -28.32 9.10 -8.15
C GLU A 42 -27.25 8.14 -7.65
N LYS A 43 -27.62 7.02 -7.01
CA LYS A 43 -26.67 5.98 -6.61
C LYS A 43 -26.01 5.35 -7.84
N ILE A 44 -26.79 5.04 -8.86
CA ILE A 44 -26.30 4.47 -10.12
C ILE A 44 -25.35 5.45 -10.80
N ASP A 45 -25.70 6.73 -10.90
CA ASP A 45 -24.86 7.76 -11.53
C ASP A 45 -23.50 7.88 -10.83
N LEU A 46 -23.48 7.93 -9.50
CA LEU A 46 -22.23 7.98 -8.72
C LEU A 46 -21.41 6.70 -8.87
N THR A 47 -22.07 5.56 -8.97
CA THR A 47 -21.41 4.28 -9.21
C THR A 47 -20.77 4.23 -10.60
N LEU A 48 -21.44 4.72 -11.64
CA LEU A 48 -20.88 4.85 -12.98
C LEU A 48 -19.65 5.77 -12.99
N GLU A 49 -19.70 6.90 -12.28
CA GLU A 49 -18.55 7.80 -12.12
C GLU A 49 -17.36 7.07 -11.45
N ARG A 50 -17.62 6.34 -10.36
CA ARG A 50 -16.57 5.56 -9.68
C ARG A 50 -15.99 4.45 -10.55
N LEU A 51 -16.80 3.78 -11.34
CA LEU A 51 -16.34 2.77 -12.31
C LEU A 51 -15.40 3.40 -13.35
N ASN A 52 -15.77 4.57 -13.89
CA ASN A 52 -14.93 5.31 -14.83
C ASN A 52 -13.59 5.71 -14.21
N LEU A 53 -13.60 6.20 -12.95
CA LEU A 53 -12.38 6.54 -12.23
C LEU A 53 -11.52 5.30 -11.97
N ARG A 54 -12.09 4.19 -11.51
CA ARG A 54 -11.34 2.93 -11.31
C ARG A 54 -10.68 2.48 -12.60
N THR A 55 -11.40 2.48 -13.72
CA THR A 55 -10.84 2.13 -15.04
C THR A 55 -9.70 3.07 -15.42
N LYS A 56 -9.88 4.38 -15.25
CA LYS A 56 -8.83 5.39 -15.52
C LYS A 56 -7.57 5.13 -14.69
N PHE A 57 -7.71 4.92 -13.38
CA PHE A 57 -6.56 4.66 -12.51
C PHE A 57 -5.92 3.30 -12.77
N HIS A 58 -6.70 2.29 -13.12
CA HIS A 58 -6.16 0.99 -13.50
C HIS A 58 -5.35 1.08 -14.79
N ALA A 59 -5.85 1.81 -15.80
CA ALA A 59 -5.09 2.08 -17.02
C ALA A 59 -3.82 2.90 -16.74
N LEU A 60 -3.87 3.86 -15.80
CA LEU A 60 -2.70 4.63 -15.39
C LEU A 60 -1.64 3.73 -14.71
N LEU A 61 -2.07 2.75 -13.92
CA LEU A 61 -1.18 1.75 -13.31
C LEU A 61 -0.43 0.97 -14.39
N TYR A 62 -1.13 0.48 -15.41
CA TYR A 62 -0.49 -0.21 -16.54
C TYR A 62 0.43 0.69 -17.37
N LYS A 63 0.08 1.96 -17.55
CA LYS A 63 0.98 2.94 -18.19
C LYS A 63 2.26 3.14 -17.40
N LEU A 64 2.17 3.20 -16.06
CA LEU A 64 3.35 3.26 -15.20
C LEU A 64 4.22 2.00 -15.32
N LEU A 65 3.59 0.81 -15.32
CA LEU A 65 4.31 -0.45 -15.56
C LEU A 65 5.01 -0.45 -16.92
N TRP A 66 4.32 -0.02 -17.97
CA TRP A 66 4.88 0.04 -19.31
C TRP A 66 6.13 0.92 -19.34
N ILE A 67 6.11 2.10 -18.70
CA ILE A 67 7.29 2.97 -18.60
C ILE A 67 8.42 2.26 -17.85
N ALA A 68 8.12 1.63 -16.71
CA ALA A 68 9.11 0.95 -15.91
C ALA A 68 9.79 -0.18 -16.69
N TYR A 69 9.02 -1.07 -17.33
CA TYR A 69 9.57 -2.15 -18.15
C TYR A 69 10.32 -1.62 -19.38
N ASN A 70 9.73 -0.70 -20.13
CA ASN A 70 10.32 -0.18 -21.36
C ASN A 70 11.67 0.54 -21.12
N ARG A 71 11.84 1.16 -19.95
CA ARG A 71 13.07 1.88 -19.57
C ARG A 71 13.94 1.12 -18.57
N ASN A 72 13.58 -0.12 -18.24
CA ASN A 72 14.23 -0.95 -17.22
C ASN A 72 14.46 -0.18 -15.89
N LEU A 73 13.43 0.54 -15.43
CA LEU A 73 13.46 1.30 -14.18
C LEU A 73 12.98 0.43 -13.03
N ARG A 74 13.67 0.52 -11.89
CA ARG A 74 13.25 -0.15 -10.65
C ARG A 74 12.03 0.56 -10.08
N LEU A 75 10.94 -0.18 -9.94
CA LEU A 75 9.67 0.34 -9.46
C LEU A 75 9.13 -0.53 -8.32
N ILE A 76 8.72 0.13 -7.24
CA ILE A 76 7.87 -0.45 -6.20
C ILE A 76 6.51 0.23 -6.30
N ILE A 77 5.45 -0.56 -6.37
CA ILE A 77 4.07 -0.09 -6.16
C ILE A 77 3.61 -0.54 -4.78
N GLU A 78 3.02 0.37 -4.02
CA GLU A 78 2.37 0.10 -2.73
C GLU A 78 0.85 0.25 -2.85
N ASN A 79 0.12 -0.66 -2.22
CA ASN A 79 -1.32 -0.55 -2.03
C ASN A 79 -1.77 -1.31 -0.76
N PRO A 80 -2.84 -0.87 -0.06
CA PRO A 80 -3.44 -1.66 1.00
C PRO A 80 -3.81 -3.08 0.58
N ALA A 81 -3.59 -4.05 1.46
CA ALA A 81 -3.88 -5.47 1.24
C ALA A 81 -5.11 -5.98 2.02
N THR A 82 -5.95 -5.07 2.52
CA THR A 82 -7.19 -5.44 3.21
C THR A 82 -8.17 -6.05 2.22
N GLU A 83 -8.57 -7.30 2.47
CA GLU A 83 -9.52 -8.01 1.61
C GLU A 83 -10.97 -7.55 1.86
N PRO A 84 -11.83 -7.57 0.82
CA PRO A 84 -11.52 -7.82 -0.59
C PRO A 84 -10.82 -6.61 -1.25
N ASN A 85 -9.72 -6.81 -1.99
CA ASN A 85 -9.02 -5.75 -2.71
C ASN A 85 -9.05 -6.02 -4.22
N TYR A 86 -9.47 -5.04 -5.03
CA TYR A 86 -9.64 -5.23 -6.47
C TYR A 86 -8.38 -5.67 -7.22
N LEU A 87 -7.19 -5.17 -6.84
CA LEU A 87 -5.92 -5.53 -7.49
C LEU A 87 -5.44 -6.92 -7.08
N MET A 88 -5.86 -7.41 -5.91
CA MET A 88 -5.42 -8.70 -5.38
C MET A 88 -6.45 -9.81 -5.57
N THR A 89 -7.72 -9.46 -5.76
CA THR A 89 -8.85 -10.38 -5.91
C THR A 89 -9.30 -10.42 -7.37
N GLY A 90 -9.52 -11.62 -7.91
CA GLY A 90 -9.69 -11.80 -9.36
C GLY A 90 -8.37 -11.54 -10.10
N GLN A 91 -8.21 -12.07 -11.31
CA GLN A 91 -6.98 -11.90 -12.10
C GLN A 91 -6.85 -10.47 -12.68
N ASN A 92 -7.15 -9.45 -11.87
CA ASN A 92 -7.22 -8.06 -12.27
C ASN A 92 -5.84 -7.38 -12.33
N PHE A 93 -4.84 -7.90 -11.62
CA PHE A 93 -3.47 -7.39 -11.64
C PHE A 93 -2.49 -8.53 -11.28
N PRO A 94 -1.18 -8.45 -11.63
CA PRO A 94 -0.20 -9.42 -11.17
C PRO A 94 -0.21 -9.57 -9.64
N LYS A 95 0.14 -10.75 -9.15
CA LYS A 95 0.22 -10.99 -7.71
C LYS A 95 1.31 -10.10 -7.08
N PRO A 96 1.09 -9.58 -5.85
CA PRO A 96 2.12 -8.84 -5.16
C PRO A 96 3.35 -9.70 -4.91
N THR A 97 4.53 -9.09 -5.01
CA THR A 97 5.80 -9.74 -4.66
C THR A 97 5.83 -10.09 -3.18
N MET A 98 5.27 -9.22 -2.33
CA MET A 98 5.13 -9.46 -0.91
C MET A 98 3.93 -8.73 -0.29
N ILE A 99 3.47 -9.23 0.85
CA ILE A 99 2.44 -8.59 1.66
C ILE A 99 2.96 -8.49 3.10
N ASP A 100 3.08 -7.26 3.60
CA ASP A 100 3.28 -7.01 5.02
C ASP A 100 1.91 -6.99 5.70
N ARG A 101 1.57 -8.07 6.42
CA ARG A 101 0.25 -8.22 7.06
C ARG A 101 0.08 -7.34 8.30
N ASN A 102 1.18 -6.91 8.93
CA ASN A 102 1.12 -6.12 10.15
C ASN A 102 2.33 -5.20 10.27
N ARG A 103 2.16 -3.96 9.79
CA ARG A 103 3.17 -2.90 9.82
C ARG A 103 3.62 -2.51 11.23
N MET A 104 2.81 -2.75 12.28
CA MET A 104 3.21 -2.45 13.67
C MET A 104 4.42 -3.25 14.11
N LEU A 105 4.52 -4.52 13.69
CA LEU A 105 5.66 -5.39 14.03
C LEU A 105 7.00 -4.80 13.55
N ARG A 106 6.96 -3.94 12.53
CA ARG A 106 8.10 -3.24 11.95
C ARG A 106 8.16 -1.75 12.32
N GLY A 107 7.41 -1.32 13.34
CA GLY A 107 7.53 0.03 13.91
C GLY A 107 6.45 1.02 13.50
N ASP A 108 5.39 0.60 12.82
CA ASP A 108 4.26 1.49 12.52
C ASP A 108 3.30 1.68 13.70
N TYR A 109 2.36 2.62 13.56
CA TYR A 109 1.27 2.85 14.51
C TYR A 109 0.01 2.02 14.22
N TYR A 110 -0.06 1.36 13.07
CA TYR A 110 -1.29 0.74 12.57
C TYR A 110 -1.07 -0.72 12.14
N VAL A 111 -1.97 -1.61 12.56
CA VAL A 111 -2.10 -2.95 11.97
C VAL A 111 -2.73 -2.76 10.59
N LYS A 112 -1.89 -2.62 9.58
CA LYS A 112 -2.31 -2.24 8.22
C LYS A 112 -1.72 -3.21 7.19
N PRO A 113 -2.45 -4.26 6.77
CA PRO A 113 -2.03 -5.11 5.68
C PRO A 113 -1.69 -4.26 4.45
N THR A 114 -0.49 -4.44 3.90
CA THR A 114 0.03 -3.64 2.78
C THR A 114 0.75 -4.55 1.79
N ALA A 115 0.37 -4.45 0.52
CA ALA A 115 0.94 -5.21 -0.58
C ALA A 115 1.97 -4.36 -1.33
N TYR A 116 3.05 -5.02 -1.75
CA TYR A 116 4.13 -4.41 -2.50
C TYR A 116 4.43 -5.24 -3.75
N TRP A 117 4.56 -4.56 -4.88
CA TRP A 117 4.98 -5.13 -6.15
C TRP A 117 6.31 -4.54 -6.55
N PHE A 118 7.30 -5.39 -6.76
CA PHE A 118 8.65 -5.03 -7.19
C PHE A 118 8.81 -5.39 -8.66
N PHE A 119 9.21 -4.41 -9.47
CA PHE A 119 9.38 -4.56 -10.91
C PHE A 119 10.81 -4.19 -11.32
N ASN A 120 11.38 -5.00 -12.22
CA ASN A 120 12.76 -4.90 -12.72
C ASN A 120 13.86 -5.06 -11.66
N TYR A 121 13.53 -5.54 -10.46
CA TYR A 121 14.48 -6.00 -9.46
C TYR A 121 13.77 -6.85 -8.39
N SER A 122 14.54 -7.59 -7.61
CA SER A 122 14.03 -8.40 -6.50
C SER A 122 14.24 -7.68 -5.15
N PRO A 123 13.27 -7.77 -4.22
CA PRO A 123 13.47 -7.24 -2.87
C PRO A 123 14.58 -8.00 -2.14
N THR A 124 15.18 -7.35 -1.15
CA THR A 124 16.00 -8.03 -0.15
C THR A 124 15.11 -8.66 0.92
N TYR A 125 15.72 -9.40 1.85
CA TYR A 125 15.00 -10.02 2.96
C TYR A 125 15.59 -9.57 4.29
N GLY A 126 14.77 -8.92 5.11
CA GLY A 126 15.12 -8.50 6.45
C GLY A 126 13.94 -8.63 7.40
N ARG A 127 14.26 -8.78 8.69
CA ARG A 127 13.30 -8.98 9.76
C ARG A 127 13.66 -8.08 10.93
N SER A 128 13.47 -6.78 10.71
CA SER A 128 13.56 -5.77 11.76
C SER A 128 12.27 -5.79 12.58
N PHE A 129 12.38 -6.15 13.85
CA PHE A 129 11.26 -6.17 14.78
C PHE A 129 11.39 -5.02 15.77
N GLN A 130 10.26 -4.39 16.10
CA GLN A 130 10.23 -3.35 17.12
C GLN A 130 9.16 -3.64 18.17
N LYS A 131 9.37 -3.11 19.38
CA LYS A 131 8.32 -3.09 20.40
C LYS A 131 7.12 -2.31 19.86
N ASP A 132 5.94 -2.85 20.08
CA ASP A 132 4.70 -2.24 19.61
C ASP A 132 4.56 -0.83 20.18
N LYS A 133 4.26 0.10 19.28
CA LYS A 133 3.84 1.44 19.65
C LYS A 133 2.40 1.41 20.13
N VAL A 134 1.96 2.50 20.78
CA VAL A 134 0.54 2.68 21.07
C VAL A 134 -0.25 2.65 19.75
N GLN A 135 -1.07 1.61 19.60
CA GLN A 135 -1.83 1.37 18.38
C GLN A 135 -2.80 2.52 18.13
N LYS A 136 -2.76 3.06 16.92
CA LYS A 136 -3.77 3.99 16.41
C LYS A 136 -4.82 3.21 15.63
N ILE A 137 -6.08 3.66 15.72
CA ILE A 137 -7.20 3.07 14.98
C ILE A 137 -7.51 3.96 13.77
N ILE A 138 -7.50 3.38 12.57
CA ILE A 138 -7.72 4.10 11.30
C ILE A 138 -9.08 4.83 11.32
N MET A 139 -10.14 4.19 11.82
CA MET A 139 -11.47 4.78 11.93
C MET A 139 -11.53 6.02 12.84
N LYS A 140 -10.63 6.14 13.82
CA LYS A 140 -10.54 7.30 14.73
C LYS A 140 -9.65 8.43 14.21
N SER A 141 -8.95 8.22 13.09
CA SER A 141 -8.03 9.22 12.50
C SER A 141 -8.82 10.23 11.66
N LYS A 142 -8.33 11.47 11.49
CA LYS A 142 -9.08 12.50 10.73
C LYS A 142 -9.27 12.07 9.26
N GLY A 143 -10.41 12.45 8.67
CA GLY A 143 -10.67 12.29 7.24
C GLY A 143 -9.86 13.27 6.40
N SER A 144 -9.80 13.06 5.08
CA SER A 144 -9.22 14.04 4.16
C SER A 144 -10.16 15.23 3.98
N GLY A 145 -9.59 16.41 3.75
CA GLY A 145 -10.38 17.62 3.45
C GLY A 145 -10.94 17.66 2.02
N GLN A 146 -10.58 16.69 1.16
CA GLN A 146 -10.96 16.64 -0.25
C GLN A 146 -11.38 15.22 -0.65
N ALA A 147 -12.46 15.13 -1.43
CA ALA A 147 -12.90 13.87 -2.03
C ALA A 147 -11.83 13.33 -2.98
N GLY A 148 -11.62 12.01 -2.97
CA GLY A 148 -10.64 11.37 -3.85
C GLY A 148 -9.22 11.25 -3.26
N ILE A 149 -8.97 11.78 -2.06
CA ILE A 149 -7.67 11.74 -1.40
C ILE A 149 -7.81 10.93 -0.10
N CYS A 150 -6.91 9.99 0.18
CA CYS A 150 -6.84 9.36 1.50
C CYS A 150 -6.24 10.37 2.50
N SER A 151 -6.71 10.39 3.76
CA SER A 151 -6.19 11.38 4.71
C SER A 151 -4.69 11.19 4.93
N SER A 152 -3.95 12.30 4.97
CA SER A 152 -2.49 12.29 5.17
C SER A 152 -2.11 11.51 6.43
N GLU A 153 -2.89 11.65 7.51
CA GLU A 153 -2.70 10.89 8.75
C GLU A 153 -2.83 9.37 8.58
N ARG A 154 -3.74 8.89 7.72
CA ARG A 154 -3.97 7.44 7.51
C ARG A 154 -3.03 6.82 6.48
N SER A 155 -2.43 7.64 5.62
CA SER A 155 -1.49 7.20 4.59
C SER A 155 -0.03 7.29 5.02
N MET A 156 0.30 8.22 5.93
CA MET A 156 1.69 8.43 6.36
C MET A 156 2.22 7.22 7.12
N MET A 157 3.32 6.66 6.61
CA MET A 157 4.10 5.63 7.31
C MET A 157 4.80 6.27 8.51
N SER A 158 4.92 5.54 9.62
CA SER A 158 5.82 6.00 10.68
C SER A 158 7.27 6.06 10.15
N PRO A 159 8.11 6.97 10.67
CA PRO A 159 9.52 7.03 10.28
C PRO A 159 10.27 5.72 10.55
N ASP A 160 9.90 5.02 11.63
CA ASP A 160 10.50 3.72 11.96
C ASP A 160 10.11 2.64 10.97
N TYR A 161 8.83 2.57 10.59
CA TYR A 161 8.35 1.64 9.59
C TYR A 161 9.01 1.89 8.24
N ALA A 162 9.07 3.15 7.80
CA ALA A 162 9.75 3.53 6.57
C ALA A 162 11.23 3.13 6.57
N ARG A 163 11.96 3.43 7.66
CA ARG A 163 13.37 3.04 7.81
C ARG A 163 13.55 1.53 7.74
N ASN A 164 12.77 0.79 8.53
CA ASN A 164 12.88 -0.66 8.59
C ASN A 164 12.50 -1.31 7.26
N PHE A 165 11.45 -0.83 6.58
CA PHE A 165 11.07 -1.28 5.25
C PHE A 165 12.20 -1.07 4.22
N ILE A 166 12.80 0.13 4.19
CA ILE A 166 13.92 0.43 3.30
C ILE A 166 15.10 -0.49 3.60
N CYS A 167 15.46 -0.66 4.87
CA CYS A 167 16.61 -1.48 5.22
C CYS A 167 16.37 -2.97 4.95
N ASP A 168 15.19 -3.48 5.25
CA ASP A 168 14.86 -4.90 5.11
C ASP A 168 14.63 -5.32 3.66
N PHE A 169 13.95 -4.50 2.86
CA PHE A 169 13.43 -4.91 1.54
C PHE A 169 14.02 -4.17 0.35
N ILE A 170 14.75 -3.06 0.58
CA ILE A 170 15.39 -2.28 -0.49
C ILE A 170 16.92 -2.40 -0.41
N LEU A 171 17.52 -2.16 0.76
CA LEU A 171 18.97 -2.08 0.92
C LEU A 171 19.63 -3.37 1.42
N GLY A 172 18.86 -4.30 2.01
CA GLY A 172 19.40 -5.49 2.68
C GLY A 172 20.32 -5.17 3.86
N LYS A 173 20.09 -4.04 4.54
CA LYS A 173 20.96 -3.55 5.62
C LYS A 173 20.45 -4.00 6.97
N GLU A 174 21.24 -4.82 7.67
CA GLU A 174 20.93 -5.26 9.03
C GLU A 174 20.65 -4.06 9.97
N GLN A 175 19.57 -4.15 10.74
CA GLN A 175 19.16 -3.13 11.70
C GLN A 175 19.56 -3.49 13.13
N LYS A 176 19.55 -2.51 14.02
CA LYS A 176 19.89 -2.71 15.43
C LYS A 176 18.96 -3.71 16.14
N TYR A 177 17.71 -3.83 15.71
CA TYR A 177 16.69 -4.67 16.34
C TYR A 177 16.26 -5.78 15.37
N THR A 178 17.07 -6.85 15.27
CA THR A 178 16.81 -7.99 14.40
C THR A 178 16.37 -9.22 15.20
N GLU A 179 15.77 -10.17 14.50
CA GLU A 179 15.45 -11.50 15.05
C GLU A 179 16.65 -12.24 15.67
N ARG A 180 17.88 -11.93 15.26
CA ARG A 180 19.08 -12.54 15.84
C ARG A 180 19.22 -12.25 17.34
N LEU A 181 18.73 -11.09 17.79
CA LEU A 181 18.69 -10.75 19.21
C LEU A 181 17.84 -11.70 20.04
N LEU A 182 16.85 -12.38 19.45
CA LEU A 182 16.01 -13.36 20.15
C LEU A 182 16.80 -14.61 20.57
N PHE A 183 17.96 -14.85 19.94
CA PHE A 183 18.81 -16.01 20.21
C PHE A 183 20.03 -15.65 21.08
N ASN A 184 20.45 -14.38 21.10
CA ASN A 184 21.60 -13.93 21.88
C ASN A 184 21.37 -13.91 23.41
N GLU A 185 20.12 -13.97 23.88
CA GLU A 185 19.81 -14.08 25.32
C GLU A 185 19.96 -15.52 25.87
N ARG A 186 20.21 -16.52 25.02
CA ARG A 186 20.32 -17.93 25.46
C ARG A 186 21.74 -18.40 25.77
N GLU A 187 22.75 -17.57 25.57
CA GLU A 187 24.16 -17.93 25.85
C GLU A 187 24.65 -17.50 27.24
N ASN A 188 23.78 -16.87 28.06
CA ASN A 188 24.12 -16.38 29.40
C ASN A 188 23.33 -17.08 30.54
N ASN A 189 22.76 -18.27 30.30
CA ASN A 189 22.16 -19.11 31.34
C ASN A 189 22.87 -20.45 31.47
#